data_AF-A0A3L8DGQ6-F1
#
_entry.id   AF-A0A3L8DGQ6-F1
#
_cell.length_a   1.000
_cell.length_b   1.000
_cell.length_c   1.000
_cell.angle_alpha   90.00
_cell.angle_beta   90.00
_cell.angle_gamma   90.00
#
_symmetry.space_group_name_H-M   'P 1'
#
loop_
_entity.id
_entity.type
_entity.pdbx_description
1 polymer ?
#
loop_
_entity_poly.entity_id
_entity_poly.type
_entity_poly.pdbx_seq_one_letter_code
_entity_poly.pdbx_strand_id
1 'polypeptide(L)'
;MGELRYCIYCGITTQHRKRRRRRRSTVGKSLDKGSMAMKYEFERWSSNHLQPMVKLQEMWKDFYIAWLRQEFKPEEKPILSAENLGISDVFWEMLTLSYKVAVLHKRKQLSGETSDSVRAITNKLDELYKDGASSKDVRYNDVVALATAYCNMATVYKNYTVKAQLAFALFYLKRSLGLLTAREADRSTILIVMRASVLLNTILCHLNESELVDKPCPFLDTAVTAYLKYTQNEDMLPPTTVCLVTLDFEDEEELNSNVSLLVLYSKLLSQMHRKYVVSPWNKNSFIKAMHNIVKVGAMTHSFRNKIPWACGLVELARYFALHHRFTEMRDHLAVAQYIMNEYRVDRGYLESSQSSQSSGHSSCDTNDDNFNEVFGSMAQSWGIYASSLLLASTYKLRYKKGRKGNGSTSVTLRRRQMCKPLLFTDFEETFEHITSDITDKLVTSVDDAEKLIAFGLRWFETAKDYFLNTQIPENMIFLEITSDVNIMLKCLTYYETDRSEQIKIHRQRIDLLENAGKACKALTTKQEMNAFALTHIRLMLAYSNLLDSLTEEMKTNNTSIKTMPEIKRLVSAMGNSKQIFIAGLKATLKILNIKS
;
A
#
# COMPACT_ATOMS: atom_id res chain seq x y z
N MET A 1 4.88 -24.70 31.63
CA MET A 1 5.44 -23.69 30.70
C MET A 1 5.26 -24.02 29.22
N GLY A 2 5.48 -25.26 28.76
CA GLY A 2 5.27 -25.65 27.35
C GLY A 2 3.81 -25.58 26.84
N GLU A 3 2.82 -25.76 27.72
CA GLU A 3 1.39 -25.67 27.38
C GLU A 3 0.86 -24.23 27.35
N LEU A 4 1.48 -23.30 28.09
CA LEU A 4 1.13 -21.87 28.04
C LEU A 4 1.53 -21.25 26.69
N ARG A 5 2.67 -21.69 26.12
CA ARG A 5 3.06 -21.37 24.73
C ARG A 5 2.10 -22.00 23.70
N TYR A 6 1.37 -23.07 24.03
CA TYR A 6 0.43 -23.72 23.11
C TYR A 6 -0.96 -23.05 23.11
N CYS A 7 -1.46 -22.62 24.27
CA CYS A 7 -2.75 -21.94 24.39
C CYS A 7 -2.76 -20.53 23.76
N ILE A 8 -1.64 -19.80 23.81
CA ILE A 8 -1.50 -18.48 23.16
C ILE A 8 -1.44 -18.62 21.62
N TYR A 9 -0.89 -19.74 21.10
CA TYR A 9 -0.75 -19.98 19.66
C TYR A 9 -1.97 -20.63 18.99
N CYS A 10 -2.75 -21.46 19.72
CA CYS A 10 -3.93 -22.13 19.14
C CYS A 10 -5.25 -21.36 19.27
N GLY A 11 -5.33 -20.34 20.13
CA GLY A 11 -6.57 -19.57 20.36
C GLY A 11 -7.00 -18.67 19.20
N ILE A 12 -6.17 -18.47 18.18
CA ILE A 12 -6.45 -17.54 17.04
C ILE A 12 -6.75 -18.29 15.73
N THR A 13 -6.54 -19.61 15.65
CA THR A 13 -6.86 -20.38 14.43
C THR A 13 -7.38 -21.76 14.78
N THR A 14 -8.71 -21.93 14.87
CA THR A 14 -9.47 -23.08 14.34
C THR A 14 -10.90 -23.09 14.86
N GLN A 15 -11.76 -22.26 14.28
CA GLN A 15 -13.19 -22.56 14.17
C GLN A 15 -13.57 -22.82 12.71
N HIS A 16 -12.76 -23.62 12.01
CA HIS A 16 -13.20 -24.55 10.97
C HIS A 16 -12.01 -25.43 10.58
N ARG A 17 -12.27 -26.72 10.34
CA ARG A 17 -11.32 -27.81 10.01
C ARG A 17 -10.50 -28.41 11.17
N LYS A 18 -11.15 -29.23 12.00
CA LYS A 18 -10.53 -30.45 12.55
C LYS A 18 -11.53 -31.61 12.62
N ARG A 19 -11.50 -32.49 11.62
CA ARG A 19 -11.71 -33.94 11.82
C ARG A 19 -10.73 -34.69 10.93
N ARG A 20 -10.05 -35.67 11.54
CA ARG A 20 -9.13 -36.69 10.97
C ARG A 20 -7.68 -36.26 10.66
N ARG A 21 -6.80 -36.46 11.66
CA ARG A 21 -5.84 -37.60 11.71
C ARG A 21 -4.86 -37.39 12.87
N ARG A 22 -5.02 -38.21 13.91
CA ARG A 22 -3.99 -38.46 14.94
C ARG A 22 -3.14 -39.66 14.50
N ARG A 23 -1.88 -39.66 14.98
CA ARG A 23 -0.84 -40.71 14.96
C ARG A 23 0.20 -40.62 13.84
N ARG A 24 1.35 -40.01 14.17
CA ARG A 24 2.67 -40.68 14.30
C ARG A 24 3.78 -39.66 14.65
N SER A 25 4.78 -40.16 15.39
CA SER A 25 6.10 -39.61 15.68
C SER A 25 6.20 -38.32 16.53
N THR A 26 6.47 -38.53 17.81
CA THR A 26 7.06 -37.59 18.79
C THR A 26 8.56 -37.83 18.81
N VAL A 27 9.31 -37.13 17.96
CA VAL A 27 10.73 -36.70 18.09
C VAL A 27 10.93 -35.81 16.85
N GLY A 28 11.02 -34.48 17.04
CA GLY A 28 11.14 -33.50 15.94
C GLY A 28 10.24 -32.25 16.02
N LYS A 29 9.31 -32.16 16.99
CA LYS A 29 8.31 -31.07 17.06
C LYS A 29 8.71 -29.81 17.85
N SER A 30 9.91 -29.72 18.41
CA SER A 30 10.34 -28.50 19.15
C SER A 30 10.99 -27.44 18.26
N LEU A 31 11.57 -27.82 17.12
CA LEU A 31 12.37 -26.93 16.26
C LEU A 31 11.57 -26.10 15.25
N ASP A 32 10.29 -26.44 14.98
CA ASP A 32 9.45 -25.76 13.99
C ASP A 32 8.60 -24.60 14.59
N LYS A 33 8.47 -24.55 15.92
CA LYS A 33 7.61 -23.56 16.61
C LYS A 33 8.17 -22.14 16.60
N GLY A 34 9.50 -22.00 16.63
CA GLY A 34 10.16 -20.68 16.57
C GLY A 34 10.09 -20.01 15.20
N SER A 35 10.04 -20.80 14.13
CA SER A 35 9.91 -20.31 12.75
C SER A 35 8.50 -19.78 12.47
N MET A 36 7.49 -20.50 12.94
CA MET A 36 6.07 -20.12 12.79
C MET A 36 5.71 -18.88 13.63
N ALA A 37 6.31 -18.74 14.82
CA ALA A 37 6.21 -17.56 15.69
C ALA A 37 6.67 -16.26 15.04
N MET A 38 7.86 -16.27 14.44
CA MET A 38 8.42 -15.07 13.79
C MET A 38 7.73 -14.75 12.46
N LYS A 39 7.28 -15.77 11.71
CA LYS A 39 6.46 -15.55 10.51
C LYS A 39 5.16 -14.82 10.85
N TYR A 40 4.50 -15.21 11.94
CA TYR A 40 3.28 -14.57 12.42
C TYR A 40 3.52 -13.15 12.96
N GLU A 41 4.62 -12.93 13.70
CA GLU A 41 5.02 -11.58 14.12
C GLU A 41 5.28 -10.66 12.92
N PHE A 42 5.85 -11.18 11.83
CA PHE A 42 6.09 -10.45 10.60
C PHE A 42 4.81 -10.14 9.83
N GLU A 43 3.93 -11.14 9.64
CA GLU A 43 2.59 -10.94 9.03
C GLU A 43 1.76 -9.92 9.83
N ARG A 44 1.89 -9.90 11.16
CA ARG A 44 1.19 -8.93 12.02
C ARG A 44 1.84 -7.55 12.01
N TRP A 45 3.17 -7.46 11.97
CA TRP A 45 3.91 -6.21 11.76
C TRP A 45 3.50 -5.55 10.43
N SER A 46 3.34 -6.35 9.36
CA SER A 46 2.91 -5.84 8.05
C SER A 46 1.52 -5.20 8.04
N SER A 47 0.59 -5.69 8.86
CA SER A 47 -0.79 -5.22 8.91
C SER A 47 -0.96 -3.86 9.61
N ASN A 48 0.01 -3.46 10.45
CA ASN A 48 -0.09 -2.25 11.26
C ASN A 48 0.41 -0.99 10.54
N HIS A 49 1.31 -1.12 9.57
CA HIS A 49 1.97 0.01 8.89
C HIS A 49 1.22 0.48 7.61
N LEU A 50 -0.03 0.06 7.40
CA LEU A 50 -0.81 0.26 6.17
C LEU A 50 -1.90 1.35 6.27
N GLN A 51 -1.99 2.10 7.36
CA GLN A 51 -3.14 2.97 7.68
C GLN A 51 -2.99 4.49 7.42
N PRO A 52 -1.80 5.15 7.42
CA PRO A 52 -1.73 6.61 7.21
C PRO A 52 -2.13 7.12 5.81
N MET A 53 -2.52 6.24 4.88
CA MET A 53 -2.52 6.55 3.45
C MET A 53 -3.74 7.29 2.89
N VAL A 54 -4.86 7.39 3.63
CA VAL A 54 -6.12 7.94 3.07
C VAL A 54 -6.03 9.45 2.84
N LYS A 55 -5.40 10.19 3.75
CA LYS A 55 -5.20 11.66 3.66
C LYS A 55 -4.22 12.04 2.54
N LEU A 56 -3.15 11.25 2.40
CA LEU A 56 -2.13 11.40 1.37
C LEU A 56 -2.67 11.09 -0.04
N GLN A 57 -3.66 10.22 -0.15
CA GLN A 57 -4.33 9.89 -1.41
C GLN A 57 -5.16 11.07 -1.97
N GLU A 58 -5.74 11.89 -1.10
CA GLU A 58 -6.47 13.11 -1.51
C GLU A 58 -5.50 14.18 -1.98
N MET A 59 -4.37 14.36 -1.27
CA MET A 59 -3.27 15.24 -1.70
C MET A 59 -2.71 14.85 -3.07
N TRP A 60 -2.55 13.54 -3.29
CA TRP A 60 -2.09 12.99 -4.58
C TRP A 60 -3.00 13.35 -5.74
N LYS A 61 -4.32 13.25 -5.56
CA LYS A 61 -5.29 13.50 -6.62
C LYS A 61 -5.23 14.95 -7.08
N ASP A 62 -5.30 15.90 -6.15
CA ASP A 62 -5.41 17.32 -6.49
C ASP A 62 -4.08 17.86 -7.02
N PHE A 63 -2.96 17.37 -6.49
CA PHE A 63 -1.63 17.73 -6.98
C PHE A 63 -1.36 17.16 -8.38
N TYR A 64 -1.68 15.88 -8.60
CA TYR A 64 -1.46 15.22 -9.88
C TYR A 64 -2.28 15.85 -11.02
N ILE A 65 -3.52 16.26 -10.74
CA ILE A 65 -4.35 16.98 -11.71
C ILE A 65 -3.75 18.36 -12.01
N ALA A 66 -3.29 19.09 -10.99
CA ALA A 66 -2.63 20.38 -11.18
C ALA A 66 -1.33 20.26 -12.00
N TRP A 67 -0.57 19.18 -11.83
CA TRP A 67 0.59 18.85 -12.65
C TRP A 67 0.23 18.63 -14.12
N LEU A 68 -0.76 17.77 -14.38
CA LEU A 68 -1.20 17.44 -15.74
C LEU A 68 -1.63 18.68 -16.52
N ARG A 69 -2.25 19.66 -15.84
CA ARG A 69 -2.66 20.94 -16.42
C ARG A 69 -1.50 21.82 -16.90
N GLN A 70 -0.31 21.67 -16.32
CA GLN A 70 0.85 22.50 -16.67
C GLN A 70 1.70 21.91 -17.80
N GLU A 71 1.89 20.59 -17.83
CA GLU A 71 2.78 19.93 -18.81
C GLU A 71 2.14 19.69 -20.18
N PHE A 72 0.82 19.56 -20.23
CA PHE A 72 0.12 19.16 -21.44
C PHE A 72 -0.71 20.31 -22.00
N LYS A 73 -0.30 20.84 -23.17
CA LYS A 73 -1.13 21.78 -23.93
C LYS A 73 -2.40 21.07 -24.44
N PRO A 74 -3.55 21.76 -24.49
CA PRO A 74 -4.73 21.22 -25.15
C PRO A 74 -4.41 20.90 -26.62
N GLU A 75 -4.79 19.71 -27.07
CA GLU A 75 -4.70 19.34 -28.48
C GLU A 75 -5.67 20.21 -29.29
N GLU A 76 -5.28 20.60 -30.51
CA GLU A 76 -6.24 21.15 -31.48
C GLU A 76 -7.31 20.08 -31.70
N LYS A 77 -8.59 20.43 -31.48
CA LYS A 77 -9.71 19.50 -31.65
C LYS A 77 -9.70 18.98 -33.09
N PRO A 78 -9.49 17.67 -33.33
CA PRO A 78 -9.53 17.14 -34.68
C PRO A 78 -10.94 17.30 -35.26
N ILE A 79 -11.02 17.52 -36.57
CA ILE A 79 -12.28 17.55 -37.31
C ILE A 79 -12.78 16.11 -37.43
N LEU A 80 -13.71 15.73 -36.55
CA LEU A 80 -14.27 14.38 -36.50
C LEU A 80 -15.38 14.21 -37.57
N SER A 81 -15.18 13.31 -38.54
CA SER A 81 -16.21 12.84 -39.48
C SER A 81 -16.20 11.31 -39.59
N ALA A 82 -17.32 10.71 -40.00
CA ALA A 82 -17.46 9.25 -40.16
C ALA A 82 -16.44 8.68 -41.17
N GLU A 83 -16.24 9.37 -42.28
CA GLU A 83 -15.31 9.01 -43.35
C GLU A 83 -13.85 9.08 -42.89
N ASN A 84 -13.48 10.12 -42.13
CA ASN A 84 -12.12 10.28 -41.59
C ASN A 84 -11.74 9.18 -40.59
N LEU A 85 -12.74 8.57 -39.94
CA LEU A 85 -12.56 7.55 -38.92
C LEU A 85 -12.85 6.13 -39.45
N GLY A 86 -13.27 5.97 -40.70
CA GLY A 86 -13.61 4.67 -41.29
C GLY A 86 -14.75 3.94 -40.55
N ILE A 87 -15.69 4.69 -39.99
CA ILE A 87 -16.86 4.18 -39.25
C ILE A 87 -18.06 4.15 -40.22
N SER A 88 -18.80 3.04 -40.23
CA SER A 88 -20.05 2.90 -40.99
C SER A 88 -21.13 3.86 -40.46
N ASP A 89 -21.96 4.41 -41.33
CA ASP A 89 -22.98 5.42 -40.99
C ASP A 89 -23.87 5.01 -39.80
N VAL A 90 -24.30 3.74 -39.78
CA VAL A 90 -25.17 3.21 -38.72
C VAL A 90 -24.49 3.24 -37.35
N PHE A 91 -23.19 2.93 -37.28
CA PHE A 91 -22.42 2.95 -36.03
C PHE A 91 -22.07 4.38 -35.62
N TRP A 92 -21.78 5.24 -36.59
CA TRP A 92 -21.54 6.67 -36.37
C TRP A 92 -22.77 7.39 -35.81
N GLU A 93 -23.95 7.09 -36.36
CA GLU A 93 -25.22 7.63 -35.88
C GLU A 93 -25.44 7.25 -34.40
N MET A 94 -25.26 5.97 -34.04
CA MET A 94 -25.44 5.51 -32.66
C MET A 94 -24.42 6.12 -31.69
N LEU A 95 -23.17 6.24 -32.12
CA LEU A 95 -22.14 6.91 -31.34
C LEU A 95 -22.51 8.38 -31.07
N THR A 96 -22.97 9.09 -32.10
CA THR A 96 -23.39 10.50 -32.00
C THR A 96 -24.61 10.67 -31.10
N LEU A 97 -25.63 9.84 -31.24
CA LEU A 97 -26.85 9.89 -30.42
C LEU A 97 -26.55 9.59 -28.96
N SER A 98 -25.79 8.52 -28.68
CA SER A 98 -25.40 8.16 -27.31
C SER A 98 -24.57 9.26 -26.63
N TYR A 99 -23.64 9.89 -27.36
CA TYR A 99 -22.86 11.02 -26.86
C TYR A 99 -23.75 12.21 -26.50
N LYS A 100 -24.65 12.63 -27.41
CA LYS A 100 -25.58 13.75 -27.18
C LYS A 100 -26.42 13.54 -25.92
N VAL A 101 -27.01 12.36 -25.78
CA VAL A 101 -27.84 12.02 -24.61
C VAL A 101 -27.02 12.02 -23.32
N ALA A 102 -25.82 11.46 -23.34
CA ALA A 102 -24.94 11.44 -22.17
C ALA A 102 -24.48 12.85 -21.75
N VAL A 103 -24.20 13.75 -22.70
CA VAL A 103 -23.87 15.16 -22.42
C VAL A 103 -25.06 15.91 -21.83
N LEU A 104 -26.26 15.77 -22.42
CA LEU A 104 -27.48 16.39 -21.89
C LEU A 104 -27.78 15.91 -20.47
N HIS A 105 -27.58 14.61 -20.21
CA HIS A 105 -27.74 14.03 -18.89
C HIS A 105 -26.72 14.60 -17.90
N LYS A 106 -25.44 14.69 -18.27
CA LYS A 106 -24.38 15.27 -17.44
C LYS A 106 -24.67 16.73 -17.05
N ARG A 107 -25.20 17.52 -17.99
CA ARG A 107 -25.60 18.93 -17.78
C ARG A 107 -26.90 19.10 -17.00
N LYS A 108 -27.56 18.01 -16.58
CA LYS A 108 -28.87 18.00 -15.91
C LYS A 108 -29.97 18.70 -16.72
N GLN A 109 -29.86 18.69 -18.06
CA GLN A 109 -30.80 19.33 -18.99
C GLN A 109 -31.80 18.32 -19.59
N LEU A 110 -32.28 17.35 -18.80
CA LEU A 110 -33.18 16.31 -19.31
C LEU A 110 -34.65 16.77 -19.26
N SER A 111 -35.33 16.70 -20.41
CA SER A 111 -36.78 16.83 -20.55
C SER A 111 -37.47 15.46 -20.63
N GLY A 112 -38.81 15.38 -20.53
CA GLY A 112 -39.56 14.11 -20.66
C GLY A 112 -39.31 13.35 -21.98
N GLU A 113 -39.02 14.05 -23.07
CA GLU A 113 -38.71 13.50 -24.41
C GLU A 113 -37.39 12.69 -24.44
N THR A 114 -36.51 12.88 -23.46
CA THR A 114 -35.22 12.17 -23.40
C THR A 114 -35.36 10.71 -22.95
N SER A 115 -36.44 10.33 -22.26
CA SER A 115 -36.69 8.94 -21.82
C SER A 115 -36.98 8.00 -23.00
N ASP A 116 -37.80 8.47 -23.96
CA ASP A 116 -38.13 7.70 -25.17
C ASP A 116 -36.92 7.61 -26.11
N SER A 117 -36.14 8.68 -26.19
CA SER A 117 -34.87 8.70 -26.92
C SER A 117 -33.85 7.70 -26.36
N VAL A 118 -33.70 7.64 -25.03
CA VAL A 118 -32.82 6.65 -24.35
C VAL A 118 -33.25 5.22 -24.65
N ARG A 119 -34.56 4.95 -24.68
CA ARG A 119 -35.11 3.63 -24.99
C ARG A 119 -34.88 3.22 -26.44
N ALA A 120 -35.08 4.15 -27.38
CA ALA A 120 -34.82 3.93 -28.80
C ALA A 120 -33.33 3.60 -29.06
N ILE A 121 -32.42 4.37 -28.46
CA ILE A 121 -30.98 4.11 -28.54
C ILE A 121 -30.64 2.74 -27.94
N THR A 122 -31.23 2.40 -26.80
CA THR A 122 -31.03 1.09 -26.15
C THR A 122 -31.39 -0.08 -27.07
N ASN A 123 -32.58 -0.04 -27.67
CA ASN A 123 -33.03 -1.10 -28.57
C ASN A 123 -32.12 -1.23 -29.80
N LYS A 124 -31.68 -0.09 -30.37
CA LYS A 124 -30.81 -0.09 -31.54
C LYS A 124 -29.40 -0.59 -31.24
N LEU A 125 -28.84 -0.25 -30.08
CA LEU A 125 -27.56 -0.81 -29.63
C LEU A 125 -27.65 -2.33 -29.45
N ASP A 126 -28.77 -2.84 -28.94
CA ASP A 126 -28.99 -4.27 -28.78
C ASP A 126 -29.10 -5.03 -30.12
N GLU A 127 -29.72 -4.43 -31.13
CA GLU A 127 -29.71 -4.95 -32.51
C GLU A 127 -28.29 -5.00 -33.06
N LEU A 128 -27.56 -3.88 -33.03
CA LEU A 128 -26.20 -3.79 -33.54
C LEU A 128 -25.23 -4.73 -32.83
N TYR A 129 -25.44 -4.99 -31.54
CA TYR A 129 -24.64 -5.95 -30.81
C TYR A 129 -24.89 -7.39 -31.29
N LYS A 130 -26.14 -7.77 -31.58
CA LYS A 130 -26.47 -9.11 -32.09
C LYS A 130 -25.92 -9.32 -33.49
N ASP A 131 -26.08 -8.31 -34.35
CA ASP A 131 -25.63 -8.35 -35.75
C ASP A 131 -24.10 -8.27 -35.83
N GLY A 132 -23.49 -7.45 -34.98
CA GLY A 132 -22.05 -7.18 -35.00
C GLY A 132 -21.19 -8.17 -34.23
N ALA A 133 -21.67 -8.73 -33.11
CA ALA A 133 -20.88 -9.71 -32.34
C ALA A 133 -20.82 -11.11 -33.01
N SER A 134 -21.68 -11.35 -34.01
CA SER A 134 -21.82 -12.64 -34.70
C SER A 134 -21.24 -12.66 -36.12
N SER A 135 -20.94 -11.48 -36.69
CA SER A 135 -20.46 -11.34 -38.07
C SER A 135 -18.94 -11.22 -38.12
N LYS A 136 -18.28 -11.96 -39.04
CA LYS A 136 -16.84 -11.84 -39.29
C LYS A 136 -16.45 -10.55 -40.01
N ASP A 137 -17.42 -9.79 -40.51
CA ASP A 137 -17.22 -8.66 -41.42
C ASP A 137 -17.30 -7.28 -40.74
N VAL A 138 -17.43 -7.21 -39.42
CA VAL A 138 -17.51 -5.92 -38.72
C VAL A 138 -16.15 -5.22 -38.73
N ARG A 139 -16.13 -3.98 -39.23
CA ARG A 139 -14.92 -3.15 -39.24
C ARG A 139 -14.46 -2.85 -37.82
N TYR A 140 -13.15 -2.75 -37.63
CA TYR A 140 -12.60 -2.47 -36.31
C TYR A 140 -13.17 -1.19 -35.68
N ASN A 141 -13.24 -0.11 -36.45
CA ASN A 141 -13.72 1.18 -35.96
C ASN A 141 -15.21 1.17 -35.62
N ASP A 142 -16.00 0.28 -36.24
CA ASP A 142 -17.41 0.05 -35.87
C ASP A 142 -17.53 -0.59 -34.48
N VAL A 143 -16.65 -1.55 -34.16
CA VAL A 143 -16.59 -2.16 -32.82
C VAL A 143 -16.19 -1.11 -31.77
N VAL A 144 -15.20 -0.27 -32.07
CA VAL A 144 -14.78 0.82 -31.17
C VAL A 144 -15.91 1.83 -30.96
N ALA A 145 -16.60 2.22 -32.03
CA ALA A 145 -17.75 3.12 -31.95
C ALA A 145 -18.88 2.54 -31.11
N LEU A 146 -19.21 1.26 -31.29
CA LEU A 146 -20.23 0.57 -30.51
C LEU A 146 -19.84 0.47 -29.02
N ALA A 147 -18.58 0.14 -28.72
CA ALA A 147 -18.07 0.08 -27.35
C ALA A 147 -18.13 1.44 -26.66
N THR A 148 -17.75 2.52 -27.37
CA THR A 148 -17.88 3.90 -26.89
C THR A 148 -19.33 4.27 -26.62
N ALA A 149 -20.26 3.92 -27.53
CA ALA A 149 -21.67 4.20 -27.35
C ALA A 149 -22.24 3.53 -26.09
N TYR A 150 -21.86 2.28 -25.81
CA TYR A 150 -22.21 1.62 -24.55
C TYR A 150 -21.62 2.32 -23.31
N CYS A 151 -20.37 2.81 -23.39
CA CYS A 151 -19.77 3.56 -22.29
C CYS A 151 -20.49 4.90 -22.04
N ASN A 152 -20.91 5.59 -23.10
CA ASN A 152 -21.72 6.82 -23.01
C ASN A 152 -23.08 6.51 -22.36
N MET A 153 -23.76 5.45 -22.79
CA MET A 153 -25.05 5.06 -22.20
C MET A 153 -24.91 4.71 -20.72
N ALA A 154 -23.83 4.04 -20.30
CA ALA A 154 -23.58 3.81 -18.89
C ALA A 154 -23.48 5.10 -18.06
N THR A 155 -22.96 6.18 -18.66
CA THR A 155 -22.84 7.50 -18.01
C THR A 155 -24.20 8.16 -17.78
N VAL A 156 -25.21 7.85 -18.61
CA VAL A 156 -26.61 8.24 -18.36
C VAL A 156 -27.10 7.57 -17.09
N TYR A 157 -26.81 6.28 -16.90
CA TYR A 157 -27.36 5.51 -15.77
C TYR A 157 -26.54 5.57 -14.46
N LYS A 158 -25.32 6.16 -14.47
CA LYS A 158 -24.38 6.07 -13.33
C LYS A 158 -24.84 6.82 -12.06
N ASN A 159 -25.64 7.87 -12.20
CA ASN A 159 -26.01 8.79 -11.10
C ASN A 159 -27.36 8.45 -10.46
N TYR A 160 -28.03 7.39 -10.92
CA TYR A 160 -29.29 6.96 -10.31
C TYR A 160 -29.06 6.28 -8.96
N THR A 161 -29.95 6.54 -8.01
CA THR A 161 -29.94 5.91 -6.68
C THR A 161 -30.66 4.57 -6.65
N VAL A 162 -31.48 4.27 -7.67
CA VAL A 162 -32.26 3.04 -7.76
C VAL A 162 -31.40 1.89 -8.30
N LYS A 163 -31.32 0.79 -7.54
CA LYS A 163 -30.52 -0.40 -7.90
C LYS A 163 -30.80 -0.94 -9.31
N ALA A 164 -32.07 -0.92 -9.74
CA ALA A 164 -32.46 -1.39 -11.07
C ALA A 164 -31.84 -0.55 -12.20
N GLN A 165 -31.69 0.76 -12.00
CA GLN A 165 -31.07 1.66 -12.99
C GLN A 165 -29.55 1.49 -13.03
N LEU A 166 -28.91 1.34 -11.86
CA LEU A 166 -27.49 1.00 -11.78
C LEU A 166 -27.16 -0.35 -12.42
N ALA A 167 -28.10 -1.30 -12.44
CA ALA A 167 -27.93 -2.57 -13.14
C ALA A 167 -27.78 -2.39 -14.67
N PHE A 168 -28.51 -1.43 -15.28
CA PHE A 168 -28.32 -1.08 -16.69
C PHE A 168 -26.93 -0.47 -16.94
N ALA A 169 -26.45 0.41 -16.06
CA ALA A 169 -25.10 0.94 -16.16
C ALA A 169 -24.04 -0.19 -16.13
N LEU A 170 -24.16 -1.13 -15.18
CA LEU A 170 -23.26 -2.29 -15.10
C LEU A 170 -23.32 -3.14 -16.37
N PHE A 171 -24.50 -3.35 -16.92
CA PHE A 171 -24.71 -4.13 -18.14
C PHE A 171 -24.01 -3.49 -19.34
N TYR A 172 -24.19 -2.19 -19.56
CA TYR A 172 -23.55 -1.48 -20.64
C TYR A 172 -22.03 -1.42 -20.52
N LEU A 173 -21.51 -1.19 -19.31
CA LEU A 173 -20.06 -1.21 -19.06
C LEU A 173 -19.45 -2.58 -19.34
N LYS A 174 -20.12 -3.67 -18.94
CA LYS A 174 -19.67 -5.03 -19.23
C LYS A 174 -19.67 -5.34 -20.73
N ARG A 175 -20.68 -4.87 -21.47
CA ARG A 175 -20.71 -5.02 -22.93
C ARG A 175 -19.64 -4.21 -23.62
N SER A 176 -19.44 -2.96 -23.21
CA SER A 176 -18.36 -2.09 -23.69
C SER A 176 -17.00 -2.79 -23.53
N LEU A 177 -16.69 -3.27 -22.32
CA LEU A 177 -15.44 -4.00 -22.07
C LEU A 177 -15.38 -5.33 -22.83
N GLY A 178 -16.49 -6.05 -22.96
CA GLY A 178 -16.57 -7.31 -23.70
C GLY A 178 -16.19 -7.16 -25.18
N LEU A 179 -16.67 -6.11 -25.83
CA LEU A 179 -16.35 -5.78 -27.23
C LEU A 179 -14.86 -5.47 -27.45
N LEU A 180 -14.17 -4.97 -26.42
CA LEU A 180 -12.77 -4.55 -26.47
C LEU A 180 -11.79 -5.62 -25.99
N THR A 181 -12.28 -6.82 -25.68
CA THR A 181 -11.44 -7.95 -25.24
C THR A 181 -10.35 -8.26 -26.27
N ALA A 182 -9.13 -8.50 -25.81
CA ALA A 182 -7.91 -8.71 -26.60
C ALA A 182 -7.38 -7.49 -27.35
N ARG A 183 -8.04 -6.33 -27.26
CA ARG A 183 -7.61 -5.06 -27.86
C ARG A 183 -7.55 -3.95 -26.83
N GLU A 184 -7.35 -4.28 -25.56
CA GLU A 184 -7.54 -3.34 -24.45
C GLU A 184 -6.47 -2.23 -24.40
N ALA A 185 -5.28 -2.52 -24.93
CA ALA A 185 -4.13 -1.64 -24.92
C ALA A 185 -3.94 -0.85 -26.23
N ASP A 186 -4.90 -0.92 -27.16
CA ASP A 186 -4.81 -0.17 -28.40
C ASP A 186 -5.11 1.32 -28.19
N ARG A 187 -4.50 2.18 -29.00
CA ARG A 187 -4.63 3.65 -28.87
C ARG A 187 -6.07 4.12 -28.98
N SER A 188 -6.90 3.43 -29.77
CA SER A 188 -8.31 3.75 -29.97
C SER A 188 -9.25 3.21 -28.89
N THR A 189 -8.75 2.36 -27.99
CA THR A 189 -9.59 1.64 -27.00
C THR A 189 -9.18 1.90 -25.57
N ILE A 190 -7.91 2.25 -25.31
CA ILE A 190 -7.36 2.37 -23.96
C ILE A 190 -8.17 3.33 -23.08
N LEU A 191 -8.57 4.49 -23.60
CA LEU A 191 -9.42 5.44 -22.86
C LEU A 191 -10.79 4.85 -22.50
N ILE A 192 -11.41 4.10 -23.41
CA ILE A 192 -12.71 3.46 -23.18
C ILE A 192 -12.57 2.39 -22.09
N VAL A 193 -11.54 1.55 -22.19
CA VAL A 193 -11.26 0.50 -21.19
C VAL A 193 -11.06 1.11 -19.81
N MET A 194 -10.28 2.18 -19.72
CA MET A 194 -9.98 2.88 -18.47
C MET A 194 -11.23 3.52 -17.86
N ARG A 195 -11.99 4.29 -18.65
CA ARG A 195 -13.27 4.90 -18.20
C ARG A 195 -14.27 3.85 -17.75
N ALA A 196 -14.49 2.83 -18.58
CA ALA A 196 -15.46 1.79 -18.28
C ALA A 196 -15.10 1.02 -17.00
N SER A 197 -13.82 0.71 -16.80
CA SER A 197 -13.34 -0.01 -15.61
C SER A 197 -13.47 0.81 -14.33
N VAL A 198 -13.11 2.09 -14.36
CA VAL A 198 -13.24 3.02 -13.23
C VAL A 198 -14.72 3.24 -12.86
N LEU A 199 -15.59 3.46 -13.84
CA LEU A 199 -17.02 3.60 -13.63
C LEU A 199 -17.65 2.32 -13.05
N LEU A 200 -17.32 1.17 -13.63
CA LEU A 200 -17.86 -0.11 -13.23
C LEU A 200 -17.53 -0.40 -11.77
N ASN A 201 -16.28 -0.18 -11.37
CA ASN A 201 -15.87 -0.37 -9.99
C ASN A 201 -16.54 0.64 -9.03
N THR A 202 -16.72 1.89 -9.46
CA THR A 202 -17.45 2.92 -8.68
C THR A 202 -18.89 2.47 -8.38
N ILE A 203 -19.61 2.03 -9.41
CA ILE A 203 -21.01 1.57 -9.29
C ILE A 203 -21.10 0.29 -8.46
N LEU A 204 -20.18 -0.66 -8.65
CA LEU A 204 -20.12 -1.87 -7.84
C LEU A 204 -19.90 -1.56 -6.35
N CYS A 205 -19.04 -0.59 -6.03
CA CYS A 205 -18.86 -0.12 -4.66
C CYS A 205 -20.15 0.49 -4.09
N HIS A 206 -20.87 1.32 -4.85
CA HIS A 206 -22.16 1.87 -4.43
C HIS A 206 -23.24 0.80 -4.21
N LEU A 207 -23.27 -0.24 -5.05
CA LEU A 207 -24.29 -1.29 -4.94
C LEU A 207 -24.05 -2.27 -3.78
N ASN A 208 -22.79 -2.48 -3.40
CA ASN A 208 -22.38 -3.55 -2.48
C ASN A 208 -21.56 -3.02 -1.29
N GLU A 209 -21.98 -1.92 -0.66
CA GLU A 209 -21.29 -1.28 0.48
C GLU A 209 -20.93 -2.23 1.65
N SER A 210 -21.47 -3.46 1.69
CA SER A 210 -21.22 -4.48 2.72
C SER A 210 -20.40 -5.72 2.27
N GLU A 211 -20.38 -6.10 0.98
CA GLU A 211 -19.93 -7.46 0.55
C GLU A 211 -18.69 -7.54 -0.37
N LEU A 212 -18.16 -6.41 -0.86
CA LEU A 212 -17.09 -6.41 -1.87
C LEU A 212 -15.68 -6.16 -1.35
N VAL A 213 -15.51 -6.02 -0.04
CA VAL A 213 -14.22 -5.68 0.59
C VAL A 213 -13.12 -6.71 0.24
N ASP A 214 -13.48 -7.98 0.02
CA ASP A 214 -12.51 -9.07 -0.22
C ASP A 214 -12.52 -9.68 -1.63
N LYS A 215 -13.42 -9.28 -2.55
CA LYS A 215 -13.49 -9.91 -3.88
C LYS A 215 -12.58 -9.20 -4.89
N PRO A 216 -11.70 -9.92 -5.62
CA PRO A 216 -10.92 -9.34 -6.70
C PRO A 216 -11.87 -8.77 -7.77
N CYS A 217 -11.58 -7.56 -8.24
CA CYS A 217 -12.32 -6.93 -9.32
C CYS A 217 -11.48 -7.05 -10.58
N PRO A 218 -11.74 -8.07 -11.43
CA PRO A 218 -10.88 -8.38 -12.57
C PRO A 218 -10.74 -7.20 -13.53
N PHE A 219 -11.74 -6.32 -13.59
CA PHE A 219 -11.74 -5.13 -14.45
C PHE A 219 -10.65 -4.12 -14.11
N LEU A 220 -10.34 -3.93 -12.81
CA LEU A 220 -9.25 -3.03 -12.40
C LEU A 220 -7.89 -3.58 -12.82
N ASP A 221 -7.69 -4.89 -12.63
CA ASP A 221 -6.44 -5.57 -13.02
C ASP A 221 -6.26 -5.58 -14.55
N THR A 222 -7.35 -5.77 -15.31
CA THR A 222 -7.36 -5.65 -16.77
C THR A 222 -6.98 -4.24 -17.21
N ALA A 223 -7.58 -3.20 -16.62
CA ALA A 223 -7.28 -1.81 -16.95
C ALA A 223 -5.82 -1.43 -16.64
N VAL A 224 -5.28 -1.83 -15.48
CA VAL A 224 -3.85 -1.65 -15.17
C VAL A 224 -2.97 -2.37 -16.19
N THR A 225 -3.32 -3.60 -16.55
CA THR A 225 -2.54 -4.39 -17.52
C THR A 225 -2.57 -3.75 -18.90
N ALA A 226 -3.72 -3.23 -19.33
CA ALA A 226 -3.90 -2.51 -20.58
C ALA A 226 -3.06 -1.24 -20.61
N TYR A 227 -3.13 -0.42 -19.55
CA TYR A 227 -2.31 0.78 -19.41
C TYR A 227 -0.81 0.46 -19.47
N LEU A 228 -0.37 -0.55 -18.73
CA LEU A 228 1.05 -0.94 -18.72
C LEU A 228 1.53 -1.46 -20.07
N LYS A 229 0.68 -2.14 -20.84
CA LYS A 229 1.01 -2.56 -22.21
C LYS A 229 1.06 -1.39 -23.18
N TYR A 230 0.12 -0.46 -23.07
CA TYR A 230 0.08 0.73 -23.91
C TYR A 230 1.31 1.63 -23.67
N THR A 231 1.71 1.80 -22.42
CA THR A 231 2.85 2.64 -22.00
C THR A 231 4.21 1.96 -22.06
N GLN A 232 4.33 0.78 -22.67
CA GLN A 232 5.60 0.05 -22.78
C GLN A 232 6.49 0.51 -23.93
N ASN A 233 5.95 1.24 -24.91
CA ASN A 233 6.69 1.69 -26.09
C ASN A 233 7.00 3.19 -25.97
N GLU A 234 8.23 3.61 -26.30
CA GLU A 234 8.68 5.01 -26.18
C GLU A 234 7.97 5.95 -27.18
N ASP A 235 7.46 5.43 -28.29
CA ASP A 235 6.67 6.17 -29.29
C ASP A 235 5.18 6.28 -28.89
N MET A 236 4.92 6.91 -27.74
CA MET A 236 3.57 7.11 -27.20
C MET A 236 2.77 8.12 -28.03
N LEU A 237 2.13 7.65 -29.10
CA LEU A 237 1.08 8.40 -29.78
C LEU A 237 -0.12 8.57 -28.84
N PRO A 238 -0.72 9.78 -28.75
CA PRO A 238 -1.87 10.02 -27.89
C PRO A 238 -3.02 9.04 -28.16
N PRO A 239 -3.82 8.68 -27.13
CA PRO A 239 -5.02 7.89 -27.33
C PRO A 239 -5.96 8.60 -28.31
N THR A 240 -6.66 7.83 -29.14
CA THR A 240 -7.66 8.40 -30.06
C THR A 240 -8.96 8.61 -29.30
N THR A 241 -9.42 9.86 -29.21
CA THR A 241 -10.70 10.19 -28.58
C THR A 241 -11.76 10.46 -29.64
N VAL A 242 -12.80 9.62 -29.70
CA VAL A 242 -13.96 9.82 -30.59
C VAL A 242 -15.22 9.82 -29.74
N CYS A 243 -15.95 10.95 -29.69
CA CYS A 243 -17.30 11.08 -29.12
C CYS A 243 -17.52 10.34 -27.79
N LEU A 244 -16.55 10.42 -26.87
CA LEU A 244 -16.58 9.77 -25.57
C LEU A 244 -16.79 10.82 -24.48
N VAL A 245 -17.84 10.66 -23.68
CA VAL A 245 -18.17 11.63 -22.61
C VAL A 245 -17.16 11.53 -21.47
N THR A 246 -16.71 12.70 -20.98
CA THR A 246 -15.83 12.83 -19.82
C THR A 246 -16.59 12.57 -18.52
N LEU A 247 -15.92 11.98 -17.54
CA LEU A 247 -16.47 11.71 -16.21
C LEU A 247 -16.53 12.98 -15.35
N ASP A 248 -17.19 12.92 -14.19
CA ASP A 248 -17.43 14.15 -13.38
C ASP A 248 -16.16 14.67 -12.70
N PHE A 249 -15.12 13.84 -12.62
CA PHE A 249 -13.79 14.21 -12.12
C PHE A 249 -12.82 14.58 -13.23
N GLU A 250 -13.30 14.61 -14.48
CA GLU A 250 -12.57 14.99 -15.69
C GLU A 250 -13.08 16.38 -16.13
N ASP A 251 -12.15 17.32 -16.35
CA ASP A 251 -12.44 18.71 -16.69
C ASP A 251 -12.60 18.93 -18.21
N GLU A 252 -13.81 19.19 -18.69
CA GLU A 252 -14.14 19.25 -20.14
C GLU A 252 -13.37 20.31 -20.93
N GLU A 253 -12.96 21.40 -20.28
CA GLU A 253 -12.38 22.56 -20.96
C GLU A 253 -10.86 22.42 -21.20
N GLU A 254 -10.20 21.51 -20.48
CA GLU A 254 -8.73 21.44 -20.41
C GLU A 254 -8.15 20.06 -20.80
N LEU A 255 -8.98 19.09 -21.17
CA LEU A 255 -8.55 17.71 -21.41
C LEU A 255 -8.05 17.47 -22.84
N ASN A 256 -6.78 17.06 -22.95
CA ASN A 256 -6.33 16.23 -24.08
C ASN A 256 -6.39 14.72 -23.73
N SER A 257 -6.17 13.87 -24.72
CA SER A 257 -6.34 12.42 -24.60
C SER A 257 -5.33 11.79 -23.63
N ASN A 258 -4.11 12.34 -23.55
CA ASN A 258 -3.07 11.89 -22.62
C ASN A 258 -3.39 12.26 -21.16
N VAL A 259 -3.84 13.50 -20.94
CA VAL A 259 -4.29 13.97 -19.62
C VAL A 259 -5.48 13.13 -19.15
N SER A 260 -6.45 12.87 -20.02
CA SER A 260 -7.59 11.99 -19.71
C SER A 260 -7.11 10.61 -19.23
N LEU A 261 -6.19 10.01 -19.98
CA LEU A 261 -5.66 8.68 -19.66
C LEU A 261 -4.97 8.66 -18.28
N LEU A 262 -4.17 9.68 -18.00
CA LEU A 262 -3.44 9.82 -16.74
C LEU A 262 -4.38 10.08 -15.56
N VAL A 263 -5.37 10.97 -15.70
CA VAL A 263 -6.41 11.21 -14.66
C VAL A 263 -7.17 9.92 -14.34
N LEU A 264 -7.59 9.18 -15.36
CA LEU A 264 -8.29 7.90 -15.20
C LEU A 264 -7.41 6.87 -14.51
N TYR A 265 -6.13 6.83 -14.87
CA TYR A 265 -5.17 5.93 -14.25
C TYR A 265 -4.90 6.26 -12.78
N SER A 266 -4.76 7.53 -12.44
CA SER A 266 -4.68 7.97 -11.04
C SER A 266 -5.94 7.56 -10.25
N LYS A 267 -7.13 7.76 -10.83
CA LYS A 267 -8.39 7.33 -10.21
C LYS A 267 -8.46 5.81 -10.04
N LEU A 268 -8.01 5.06 -11.03
CA LEU A 268 -7.93 3.59 -11.00
C LEU A 268 -7.03 3.13 -9.83
N LEU A 269 -5.86 3.73 -9.68
CA LEU A 269 -4.91 3.38 -8.63
C LEU A 269 -5.45 3.73 -7.24
N SER A 270 -6.10 4.87 -7.08
CA SER A 270 -6.83 5.24 -5.86
C SER A 270 -7.89 4.20 -5.48
N GLN A 271 -8.67 3.70 -6.46
CA GLN A 271 -9.67 2.66 -6.21
C GLN A 271 -9.04 1.31 -5.87
N MET A 272 -7.91 0.96 -6.49
CA MET A 272 -7.15 -0.25 -6.17
C MET A 272 -6.49 -0.17 -4.79
N HIS A 273 -6.04 1.01 -4.37
CA HIS A 273 -5.43 1.25 -3.07
C HIS A 273 -6.40 0.89 -1.94
N ARG A 274 -7.67 1.34 -2.01
CA ARG A 274 -8.69 0.96 -1.02
C ARG A 274 -8.79 -0.56 -0.82
N LYS A 275 -8.57 -1.34 -1.89
CA LYS A 275 -8.52 -2.82 -1.83
C LYS A 275 -7.18 -3.36 -1.37
N TYR A 276 -6.10 -2.62 -1.59
CA TYR A 276 -4.74 -2.97 -1.15
C TYR A 276 -4.59 -2.87 0.39
N VAL A 277 -5.21 -1.87 1.03
CA VAL A 277 -5.25 -1.75 2.51
C VAL A 277 -5.87 -2.99 3.15
N VAL A 278 -6.88 -3.56 2.51
CA VAL A 278 -7.61 -4.73 3.01
C VAL A 278 -6.88 -6.04 2.71
N SER A 279 -6.27 -6.16 1.52
CA SER A 279 -5.56 -7.37 1.10
C SER A 279 -4.30 -7.03 0.30
N PRO A 280 -3.13 -6.90 0.98
CA PRO A 280 -1.87 -6.52 0.35
C PRO A 280 -1.20 -7.66 -0.45
N TRP A 281 -1.76 -8.87 -0.42
CA TRP A 281 -1.10 -10.06 -0.98
C TRP A 281 -1.23 -10.15 -2.51
N ASN A 282 -0.08 -10.13 -3.20
CA ASN A 282 0.12 -10.49 -4.62
C ASN A 282 -0.56 -9.58 -5.67
N LYS A 283 -0.05 -8.35 -5.84
CA LYS A 283 -0.50 -7.41 -6.89
C LYS A 283 0.67 -6.74 -7.62
N ASN A 284 1.55 -7.56 -8.22
CA ASN A 284 2.74 -7.09 -8.94
C ASN A 284 2.41 -6.05 -10.04
N SER A 285 1.29 -6.21 -10.74
CA SER A 285 0.87 -5.26 -11.78
C SER A 285 0.57 -3.88 -11.20
N PHE A 286 -0.15 -3.79 -10.07
CA PHE A 286 -0.43 -2.53 -9.39
C PHE A 286 0.85 -1.82 -8.91
N ILE A 287 1.81 -2.57 -8.39
CA ILE A 287 3.06 -2.01 -7.89
C ILE A 287 3.96 -1.54 -9.03
N LYS A 288 4.04 -2.31 -10.12
CA LYS A 288 4.72 -1.87 -11.35
C LYS A 288 4.08 -0.61 -11.90
N ALA A 289 2.75 -0.55 -11.87
CA ALA A 289 1.96 0.59 -12.28
C ALA A 289 2.25 1.86 -11.47
N MET A 290 2.22 1.76 -10.13
CA MET A 290 2.55 2.84 -9.21
C MET A 290 4.00 3.30 -9.39
N HIS A 291 4.95 2.36 -9.49
CA HIS A 291 6.36 2.67 -9.73
C HIS A 291 6.53 3.49 -11.01
N ASN A 292 5.90 3.11 -12.12
CA ASN A 292 6.01 3.85 -13.38
C ASN A 292 5.50 5.30 -13.29
N ILE A 293 4.39 5.56 -12.59
CA ILE A 293 3.90 6.94 -12.42
C ILE A 293 4.90 7.74 -11.59
N VAL A 294 5.27 7.21 -10.43
CA VAL A 294 6.20 7.88 -9.53
C VAL A 294 7.52 8.14 -10.23
N LYS A 295 7.96 7.20 -11.08
CA LYS A 295 9.14 7.35 -11.91
C LYS A 295 9.05 8.59 -12.80
N VAL A 296 7.98 8.70 -13.59
CA VAL A 296 7.74 9.88 -14.44
C VAL A 296 7.70 11.17 -13.59
N GLY A 297 6.93 11.16 -12.49
CA GLY A 297 6.78 12.32 -11.61
C GLY A 297 8.01 12.69 -10.77
N ALA A 298 8.93 11.76 -10.53
CA ALA A 298 10.20 12.06 -9.86
C ALA A 298 11.22 12.67 -10.84
N MET A 299 11.11 12.35 -12.13
CA MET A 299 12.13 12.64 -13.15
C MET A 299 11.95 13.99 -13.85
N THR A 300 10.76 14.57 -13.83
CA THR A 300 10.50 15.87 -14.43
C THR A 300 10.90 16.98 -13.45
N HIS A 301 12.01 17.67 -13.75
CA HIS A 301 12.63 18.71 -12.91
C HIS A 301 11.80 19.99 -12.72
N SER A 302 10.61 20.11 -13.33
CA SER A 302 9.80 21.33 -13.38
C SER A 302 8.97 21.62 -12.11
N PHE A 303 9.11 20.84 -11.03
CA PHE A 303 8.09 20.85 -9.97
C PHE A 303 8.33 21.77 -8.78
N ARG A 304 7.35 22.66 -8.59
CA ARG A 304 7.21 23.55 -7.42
C ARG A 304 6.78 22.82 -6.14
N ASN A 305 6.24 21.60 -6.22
CA ASN A 305 5.85 20.81 -5.04
C ASN A 305 6.21 19.33 -5.21
N LYS A 306 7.30 18.94 -4.57
CA LYS A 306 7.95 17.62 -4.67
C LYS A 306 7.38 16.58 -3.68
N ILE A 307 6.55 17.03 -2.72
CA ILE A 307 6.08 16.25 -1.57
C ILE A 307 5.28 15.00 -1.96
N PRO A 308 4.30 15.05 -2.89
CA PRO A 308 3.48 13.88 -3.20
C PRO A 308 4.29 12.73 -3.80
N TRP A 309 5.27 13.03 -4.65
CA TRP A 309 6.14 12.01 -5.25
C TRP A 309 6.98 11.29 -4.20
N ALA A 310 7.58 12.04 -3.28
CA ALA A 310 8.29 11.46 -2.13
C ALA A 310 7.38 10.56 -1.29
N CYS A 311 6.13 10.97 -1.06
CA CYS A 311 5.15 10.13 -0.37
C CYS A 311 4.91 8.80 -1.11
N GLY A 312 4.69 8.80 -2.43
CA GLY A 312 4.49 7.55 -3.18
C GLY A 312 5.70 6.62 -3.15
N LEU A 313 6.90 7.18 -3.16
CA LEU A 313 8.14 6.42 -3.01
C LEU A 313 8.23 5.75 -1.63
N VAL A 314 7.89 6.48 -0.57
CA VAL A 314 7.84 5.93 0.81
C VAL A 314 6.84 4.78 0.90
N GLU A 315 5.69 4.90 0.25
CA GLU A 315 4.67 3.85 0.25
C GLU A 315 5.07 2.61 -0.56
N LEU A 316 5.72 2.80 -1.70
CA LEU A 316 6.33 1.71 -2.46
C LEU A 316 7.45 1.03 -1.65
N ALA A 317 8.27 1.80 -0.94
CA ALA A 317 9.31 1.26 -0.06
C ALA A 317 8.71 0.39 1.05
N ARG A 318 7.63 0.84 1.69
CA ARG A 318 6.88 0.03 2.68
C ARG A 318 6.38 -1.28 2.06
N TYR A 319 5.82 -1.25 0.85
CA TYR A 319 5.44 -2.48 0.13
C TYR A 319 6.65 -3.41 -0.06
N PHE A 320 7.79 -2.89 -0.53
CA PHE A 320 8.98 -3.70 -0.74
C PHE A 320 9.53 -4.30 0.56
N ALA A 321 9.41 -3.60 1.69
CA ALA A 321 9.71 -4.13 3.02
C ALA A 321 8.90 -5.40 3.32
N LEU A 322 7.59 -5.36 3.10
CA LEU A 322 6.68 -6.49 3.32
C LEU A 322 7.05 -7.72 2.47
N HIS A 323 7.66 -7.47 1.31
CA HIS A 323 8.04 -8.49 0.34
C HIS A 323 9.53 -8.86 0.39
N HIS A 324 10.28 -8.37 1.38
CA HIS A 324 11.72 -8.60 1.53
C HIS A 324 12.54 -8.21 0.29
N ARG A 325 12.09 -7.17 -0.42
CA ARG A 325 12.72 -6.57 -1.60
C ARG A 325 13.58 -5.38 -1.17
N PHE A 326 14.63 -5.66 -0.39
CA PHE A 326 15.41 -4.63 0.31
C PHE A 326 16.18 -3.71 -0.64
N THR A 327 16.66 -4.22 -1.78
CA THR A 327 17.30 -3.40 -2.80
C THR A 327 16.32 -2.35 -3.34
N GLU A 328 15.11 -2.76 -3.72
CA GLU A 328 14.07 -1.84 -4.19
C GLU A 328 13.61 -0.88 -3.09
N MET A 329 13.48 -1.34 -1.85
CA MET A 329 13.13 -0.48 -0.72
C MET A 329 14.17 0.63 -0.51
N ARG A 330 15.46 0.28 -0.50
CA ARG A 330 16.57 1.24 -0.31
C ARG A 330 16.59 2.26 -1.44
N ASP A 331 16.46 1.79 -2.67
CA ASP A 331 16.44 2.61 -3.88
C ASP A 331 15.30 3.65 -3.84
N HIS A 332 14.07 3.22 -3.51
CA HIS A 332 12.93 4.14 -3.43
C HIS A 332 13.07 5.15 -2.29
N LEU A 333 13.59 4.75 -1.12
CA LEU A 333 13.82 5.67 -0.01
C LEU A 333 14.93 6.68 -0.32
N ALA A 334 15.98 6.27 -1.05
CA ALA A 334 17.04 7.18 -1.47
C ALA A 334 16.51 8.26 -2.42
N VAL A 335 15.69 7.87 -3.41
CA VAL A 335 15.02 8.82 -4.31
C VAL A 335 14.08 9.74 -3.52
N ALA A 336 13.31 9.20 -2.57
CA ALA A 336 12.41 10.02 -1.74
C ALA A 336 13.18 11.06 -0.93
N GLN A 337 14.30 10.65 -0.33
CA GLN A 337 15.17 11.53 0.43
C GLN A 337 15.82 12.60 -0.43
N TYR A 338 16.28 12.23 -1.63
CA TYR A 338 16.78 13.20 -2.61
C TYR A 338 15.73 14.27 -2.92
N ILE A 339 14.52 13.84 -3.31
CA ILE A 339 13.40 14.73 -3.65
C ILE A 339 13.04 15.66 -2.50
N MET A 340 12.97 15.13 -1.27
CA MET A 340 12.64 15.93 -0.08
C MET A 340 13.76 16.90 0.31
N ASN A 341 15.03 16.50 0.14
CA ASN A 341 16.17 17.38 0.37
C ASN A 341 16.20 18.52 -0.65
N GLU A 342 15.94 18.24 -1.92
CA GLU A 342 15.82 19.29 -2.92
C GLU A 342 14.66 20.23 -2.63
N TYR A 343 13.48 19.71 -2.28
CA TYR A 343 12.35 20.55 -1.86
C TYR A 343 12.73 21.46 -0.69
N ARG A 344 13.52 20.94 0.25
CA ARG A 344 14.01 21.69 1.40
C ARG A 344 14.95 22.84 0.99
N VAL A 345 15.80 22.61 -0.02
CA VAL A 345 16.67 23.64 -0.62
C VAL A 345 15.84 24.70 -1.34
N ASP A 346 14.93 24.27 -2.23
CA ASP A 346 14.10 25.16 -3.07
C ASP A 346 13.24 26.13 -2.24
N ARG A 347 12.86 25.72 -1.03
CA ARG A 347 12.05 26.50 -0.09
C ARG A 347 12.87 27.32 0.92
N GLY A 348 14.20 27.26 0.87
CA GLY A 348 15.08 28.07 1.72
C GLY A 348 15.22 27.60 3.17
N TYR A 349 14.80 26.38 3.53
CA TYR A 349 14.91 25.88 4.92
C TYR A 349 16.37 25.65 5.38
N LEU A 350 17.35 25.66 4.48
CA LEU A 350 18.77 25.44 4.80
C LEU A 350 19.50 26.72 5.26
N GLU A 351 18.98 27.91 4.98
CA GLU A 351 19.67 29.17 5.32
C GLU A 351 19.47 29.65 6.77
N SER A 352 18.56 29.05 7.54
CA SER A 352 18.21 29.50 8.90
C SER A 352 19.06 28.90 10.04
N SER A 353 20.08 28.10 9.73
CA SER A 353 20.93 27.47 10.76
C SER A 353 21.96 28.42 11.41
N GLN A 354 22.02 29.70 11.02
CA GLN A 354 23.01 30.66 11.55
C GLN A 354 22.46 32.02 12.03
N SER A 355 21.15 32.27 12.03
CA SER A 355 20.64 33.52 12.59
C SER A 355 19.47 33.29 13.54
N SER A 356 19.81 33.26 14.83
CA SER A 356 18.86 33.53 15.90
C SER A 356 18.21 34.91 15.69
N GLN A 357 16.91 34.97 15.96
CA GLN A 357 16.06 36.13 16.24
C GLN A 357 15.15 36.65 15.11
N SER A 358 13.85 36.51 15.42
CA SER A 358 12.72 37.39 15.14
C SER A 358 12.26 37.63 13.70
N SER A 359 11.25 36.85 13.33
CA SER A 359 9.98 37.34 12.76
C SER A 359 8.97 36.21 12.93
N GLY A 360 7.97 36.28 13.81
CA GLY A 360 6.90 37.27 13.77
C GLY A 360 5.84 36.81 12.76
N HIS A 361 4.93 35.94 13.20
CA HIS A 361 3.74 35.44 12.50
C HIS A 361 3.87 35.18 10.99
N SER A 362 3.97 33.91 10.60
CA SER A 362 3.45 33.46 9.31
C SER A 362 2.51 32.29 9.59
N SER A 363 1.33 32.35 8.97
CA SER A 363 0.33 31.30 8.98
C SER A 363 0.95 29.92 8.81
N CYS A 364 0.44 28.94 9.57
CA CYS A 364 0.63 27.52 9.31
C CYS A 364 0.24 27.24 7.85
N ASP A 365 1.23 27.30 6.96
CA ASP A 365 1.08 26.91 5.58
C ASP A 365 0.90 25.40 5.60
N THR A 366 -0.23 24.93 5.07
CA THR A 366 -0.56 23.49 4.96
C THR A 366 0.55 22.68 4.25
N ASN A 367 1.42 23.34 3.49
CA ASN A 367 2.57 22.74 2.85
C ASN A 367 3.72 22.39 3.81
N ASP A 368 3.88 23.09 4.93
CA ASP A 368 4.90 22.82 5.96
C ASP A 368 4.51 21.61 6.80
N ASP A 369 3.23 21.53 7.20
CA ASP A 369 2.67 20.36 7.89
C ASP A 369 2.81 19.10 7.02
N ASN A 370 2.50 19.20 5.72
CA ASN A 370 2.63 18.10 4.76
C ASN A 370 4.09 17.69 4.55
N PHE A 371 5.02 18.65 4.52
CA PHE A 371 6.44 18.36 4.43
C PHE A 371 6.92 17.58 5.65
N ASN A 372 6.59 18.04 6.85
CA ASN A 372 6.97 17.39 8.11
C ASN A 372 6.36 15.99 8.21
N GLU A 373 5.10 15.81 7.83
CA GLU A 373 4.40 14.52 7.81
C GLU A 373 5.09 13.51 6.87
N VAL A 374 5.43 13.93 5.64
CA VAL A 374 6.08 13.06 4.65
C VAL A 374 7.54 12.79 5.00
N PHE A 375 8.28 13.79 5.49
CA PHE A 375 9.68 13.61 5.90
C PHE A 375 9.76 12.70 7.14
N GLY A 376 8.89 12.89 8.14
CA GLY A 376 8.78 12.00 9.29
C GLY A 376 8.44 10.57 8.88
N SER A 377 7.52 10.39 7.93
CA SER A 377 7.17 9.07 7.38
C SER A 377 8.32 8.40 6.62
N MET A 378 9.10 9.19 5.87
CA MET A 378 10.31 8.73 5.20
C MET A 378 11.37 8.29 6.20
N ALA A 379 11.66 9.12 7.21
CA ALA A 379 12.60 8.80 8.28
C ALA A 379 12.19 7.54 9.05
N GLN A 380 10.91 7.40 9.41
CA GLN A 380 10.37 6.20 10.02
C GLN A 380 10.59 4.97 9.12
N SER A 381 10.42 5.14 7.79
CA SER A 381 10.58 4.06 6.82
C SER A 381 12.04 3.61 6.67
N TRP A 382 13.02 4.50 6.83
CA TRP A 382 14.43 4.13 6.98
C TRP A 382 14.72 3.33 8.27
N GLY A 383 14.07 3.69 9.38
CA GLY A 383 14.14 2.89 10.61
C GLY A 383 13.53 1.49 10.43
N ILE A 384 12.38 1.42 9.76
CA ILE A 384 11.69 0.17 9.39
C ILE A 384 12.55 -0.69 8.43
N TYR A 385 13.26 -0.06 7.51
CA TYR A 385 14.21 -0.75 6.63
C TYR A 385 15.25 -1.52 7.45
N ALA A 386 15.87 -0.84 8.42
CA ALA A 386 16.86 -1.44 9.31
C ALA A 386 16.26 -2.58 10.14
N SER A 387 15.10 -2.37 10.78
CA SER A 387 14.44 -3.39 11.60
C SER A 387 14.06 -4.63 10.78
N SER A 388 13.56 -4.43 9.56
CA SER A 388 13.12 -5.50 8.64
C SER A 388 14.29 -6.30 8.08
N LEU A 389 15.36 -5.62 7.66
CA LEU A 389 16.56 -6.27 7.14
C LEU A 389 17.23 -7.10 8.24
N LEU A 390 17.31 -6.58 9.46
CA LEU A 390 17.88 -7.27 10.60
C LEU A 390 17.06 -8.50 11.01
N LEU A 391 15.73 -8.38 10.98
CA LEU A 391 14.81 -9.48 11.25
C LEU A 391 14.94 -10.60 10.20
N ALA A 392 14.96 -10.25 8.91
CA ALA A 392 15.14 -11.20 7.82
C ALA A 392 16.51 -11.91 7.90
N SER A 393 17.55 -11.17 8.28
CA SER A 393 18.91 -11.70 8.47
C SER A 393 18.95 -12.73 9.61
N THR A 394 18.35 -12.37 10.74
CA THR A 394 18.20 -13.26 11.92
C THR A 394 17.43 -14.53 11.58
N TYR A 395 16.35 -14.42 10.79
CA TYR A 395 15.56 -15.57 10.35
C TYR A 395 16.40 -16.53 9.51
N LYS A 396 17.15 -16.02 8.53
CA LYS A 396 18.04 -16.82 7.67
C LYS A 396 19.13 -17.53 8.47
N LEU A 397 19.73 -16.86 9.45
CA LEU A 397 20.76 -17.44 10.31
C LEU A 397 20.20 -18.58 11.19
N ARG A 398 19.02 -18.38 11.79
CA ARG A 398 18.34 -19.43 12.57
C ARG A 398 18.02 -20.65 11.74
N TYR A 399 17.55 -20.45 10.51
CA TYR A 399 17.25 -21.54 9.61
C TYR A 399 18.50 -22.37 9.27
N LYS A 400 19.65 -21.71 9.04
CA LYS A 400 20.94 -22.38 8.80
C LYS A 400 21.40 -23.21 10.00
N LYS A 401 21.31 -22.69 11.24
CA LYS A 401 21.71 -23.43 12.45
C LYS A 401 20.85 -24.68 12.71
N GLY A 402 19.59 -24.70 12.23
CA GLY A 402 18.66 -25.82 12.40
C GLY A 402 18.86 -27.02 11.47
N ARG A 403 19.65 -26.90 10.39
CA ARG A 403 19.92 -27.99 9.43
C ARG A 403 21.43 -28.29 9.38
N LYS A 404 21.91 -29.18 10.25
CA LYS A 404 23.24 -29.82 10.13
C LYS A 404 23.21 -31.06 9.23
N GLY A 405 22.54 -31.00 8.07
CA GLY A 405 22.44 -32.12 7.13
C GLY A 405 22.68 -31.65 5.71
N ASN A 406 23.64 -32.29 5.02
CA ASN A 406 23.97 -32.07 3.61
C ASN A 406 22.72 -32.20 2.73
N GLY A 407 22.17 -31.05 2.35
CA GLY A 407 20.99 -30.97 1.51
C GLY A 407 20.76 -29.52 1.19
N SER A 408 21.36 -29.05 0.10
CA SER A 408 21.07 -27.77 -0.54
C SER A 408 19.61 -27.77 -1.01
N THR A 409 18.70 -27.55 -0.08
CA THR A 409 17.38 -27.00 -0.35
C THR A 409 17.32 -25.71 0.43
N SER A 410 17.83 -24.66 -0.23
CA SER A 410 17.46 -23.29 0.08
C SER A 410 15.93 -23.27 0.21
N VAL A 411 15.41 -23.22 1.43
CA VAL A 411 14.10 -22.63 1.64
C VAL A 411 14.34 -21.15 1.36
N THR A 412 14.35 -20.84 0.06
CA THR A 412 14.03 -19.52 -0.44
C THR A 412 12.78 -19.14 0.32
N LEU A 413 12.89 -18.18 1.23
CA LEU A 413 11.80 -17.29 1.61
C LEU A 413 11.05 -17.05 0.32
N ARG A 414 9.90 -17.72 0.16
CA ARG A 414 9.35 -18.18 -1.13
C ARG A 414 9.44 -17.01 -2.11
N ARG A 415 10.51 -16.98 -2.93
CA ARG A 415 10.80 -15.92 -3.89
C ARG A 415 9.77 -16.16 -4.98
N ARG A 416 8.53 -15.72 -4.74
CA ARG A 416 7.45 -15.80 -5.71
C ARG A 416 8.01 -15.11 -6.95
N GLN A 417 8.13 -15.90 -8.01
CA GLN A 417 8.59 -15.57 -9.36
C GLN A 417 8.85 -14.07 -9.52
N MET A 418 10.12 -13.69 -9.37
CA MET A 418 10.48 -12.27 -9.31
C MET A 418 10.11 -11.61 -10.63
N CYS A 419 9.19 -10.65 -10.58
CA CYS A 419 9.17 -9.59 -11.55
C CYS A 419 10.56 -8.93 -11.58
N LYS A 420 10.95 -8.39 -12.75
CA LYS A 420 12.15 -7.56 -12.87
C LYS A 420 12.20 -6.56 -11.70
N PRO A 421 13.39 -6.32 -11.11
CA PRO A 421 13.53 -5.34 -10.05
C PRO A 421 13.00 -3.99 -10.55
N LEU A 422 12.24 -3.30 -9.71
CA LEU A 422 11.73 -1.97 -10.01
C LEU A 422 12.71 -1.01 -9.37
N LEU A 423 13.60 -0.42 -10.16
CA LEU A 423 14.70 0.40 -9.69
C LEU A 423 14.79 1.69 -10.51
N PHE A 424 15.36 2.72 -9.91
CA PHE A 424 15.67 4.00 -10.53
C PHE A 424 17.09 4.00 -11.11
N THR A 425 17.37 3.06 -12.03
CA THR A 425 18.70 2.87 -12.64
C THR A 425 19.24 4.12 -13.33
N ASP A 426 18.35 4.97 -13.83
CA ASP A 426 18.73 6.17 -14.58
C ASP A 426 19.34 7.27 -13.70
N PHE A 427 19.33 7.11 -12.36
CA PHE A 427 19.71 8.12 -11.37
C PHE A 427 20.61 7.56 -10.25
N GLU A 428 21.15 6.35 -10.41
CA GLU A 428 21.91 5.66 -9.36
C GLU A 428 23.08 6.51 -8.85
N GLU A 429 23.78 7.21 -9.75
CA GLU A 429 24.88 8.13 -9.41
C GLU A 429 24.41 9.34 -8.56
N THR A 430 23.20 9.85 -8.80
CA THR A 430 22.67 11.05 -8.15
C THR A 430 22.45 10.86 -6.64
N PHE A 431 22.03 9.66 -6.24
CA PHE A 431 21.75 9.32 -4.84
C PHE A 431 22.69 8.24 -4.29
N GLU A 432 23.82 7.97 -4.96
CA GLU A 432 24.81 7.00 -4.52
C GLU A 432 25.27 7.29 -3.08
N HIS A 433 25.55 8.57 -2.78
CA HIS A 433 25.95 9.05 -1.45
C HIS A 433 24.91 8.77 -0.34
N ILE A 434 23.64 8.57 -0.68
CA ILE A 434 22.59 8.18 0.28
C ILE A 434 22.62 6.67 0.49
N THR A 435 22.80 5.91 -0.59
CA THR A 435 22.74 4.44 -0.57
C THR A 435 24.03 3.77 -0.11
N SER A 436 25.19 4.44 -0.23
CA SER A 436 26.51 3.94 0.19
C SER A 436 26.59 3.66 1.69
N ASP A 437 25.81 4.39 2.48
CA ASP A 437 25.83 4.34 3.93
C ASP A 437 25.15 3.10 4.51
N ILE A 438 24.40 2.35 3.68
CA ILE A 438 23.61 1.22 4.18
C ILE A 438 23.52 0.03 3.22
N THR A 439 23.77 -1.16 3.77
CA THR A 439 23.69 -2.43 3.03
C THR A 439 22.25 -2.82 2.71
N ASP A 440 22.02 -3.29 1.50
CA ASP A 440 20.78 -3.97 1.09
C ASP A 440 20.87 -5.51 1.21
N LYS A 441 22.02 -6.02 1.64
CA LYS A 441 22.28 -7.44 1.84
C LYS A 441 22.00 -7.85 3.27
N LEU A 442 21.55 -9.10 3.43
CA LEU A 442 21.33 -9.70 4.74
C LEU A 442 22.66 -9.77 5.52
N VAL A 443 22.64 -9.24 6.74
CA VAL A 443 23.79 -9.16 7.63
C VAL A 443 24.07 -10.50 8.32
N THR A 444 25.33 -10.76 8.66
CA THR A 444 25.73 -12.03 9.30
C THR A 444 26.65 -11.88 10.51
N SER A 445 27.27 -10.71 10.70
CA SER A 445 28.16 -10.40 11.82
C SER A 445 27.44 -9.54 12.87
N VAL A 446 28.02 -9.46 14.07
CA VAL A 446 27.55 -8.55 15.14
C VAL A 446 27.79 -7.10 14.71
N ASP A 447 28.98 -6.79 14.20
CA ASP A 447 29.35 -5.44 13.76
C ASP A 447 28.39 -4.87 12.70
N ASP A 448 27.99 -5.68 11.72
CA ASP A 448 27.03 -5.25 10.69
C ASP A 448 25.63 -5.03 11.27
N ALA A 449 25.23 -5.86 12.25
CA ALA A 449 23.97 -5.71 12.95
C ALA A 449 23.96 -4.43 13.81
N GLU A 450 25.05 -4.12 14.51
CA GLU A 450 25.18 -2.90 15.32
C GLU A 450 25.15 -1.64 14.46
N LYS A 451 25.85 -1.63 13.32
CA LYS A 451 25.79 -0.54 12.34
C LYS A 451 24.35 -0.31 11.86
N LEU A 452 23.63 -1.38 11.55
CA LEU A 452 22.24 -1.31 11.09
C LEU A 452 21.30 -0.79 12.19
N ILE A 453 21.53 -1.17 13.46
CA ILE A 453 20.78 -0.67 14.61
C ILE A 453 21.05 0.82 14.83
N ALA A 454 22.32 1.25 14.81
CA ALA A 454 22.69 2.65 14.95
C ALA A 454 22.05 3.50 13.85
N PHE A 455 22.08 3.02 12.60
CA PHE A 455 21.39 3.65 11.47
C PHE A 455 19.88 3.77 11.73
N GLY A 456 19.22 2.67 12.13
CA GLY A 456 17.78 2.66 12.38
C GLY A 456 17.36 3.58 13.52
N LEU A 457 18.11 3.58 14.63
CA LEU A 457 17.85 4.46 15.78
C LEU A 457 17.97 5.93 15.41
N ARG A 458 19.01 6.32 14.66
CA ARG A 458 19.19 7.70 14.17
C ARG A 458 17.95 8.16 13.40
N TRP A 459 17.47 7.34 12.46
CA TRP A 459 16.32 7.67 11.65
C TRP A 459 15.00 7.68 12.42
N PHE A 460 14.85 6.83 13.44
CA PHE A 460 13.71 6.89 14.33
C PHE A 460 13.68 8.15 15.19
N GLU A 461 14.83 8.65 15.66
CA GLU A 461 14.88 9.95 16.33
C GLU A 461 14.52 11.08 15.37
N THR A 462 15.09 11.09 14.15
CA THR A 462 14.68 12.04 13.11
C THR A 462 13.18 11.98 12.84
N ALA A 463 12.58 10.79 12.76
CA ALA A 463 11.15 10.66 12.55
C ALA A 463 10.34 11.33 13.66
N LYS A 464 10.71 11.13 14.93
CA LYS A 464 10.04 11.78 16.06
C LYS A 464 10.11 13.29 15.94
N ASP A 465 11.29 13.85 15.67
CA ASP A 465 11.49 15.30 15.57
C ASP A 465 10.57 15.94 14.52
N TYR A 466 10.41 15.28 13.37
CA TYR A 466 9.51 15.76 12.32
C TYR A 466 8.03 15.60 12.71
N PHE A 467 7.67 14.49 13.33
CA PHE A 467 6.28 14.28 13.74
C PHE A 467 5.82 15.18 14.89
N LEU A 468 6.73 15.67 15.75
CA LEU A 468 6.42 16.67 16.79
C LEU A 468 5.82 17.96 16.19
N ASN A 469 6.12 18.26 14.92
CA ASN A 469 5.61 19.42 14.20
C ASN A 469 4.39 19.08 13.33
N THR A 470 3.64 18.03 13.65
CA THR A 470 2.46 17.58 12.89
C THR A 470 1.24 17.40 13.80
N GLN A 471 0.07 17.21 13.19
CA GLN A 471 -1.18 16.90 13.91
C GLN A 471 -1.32 15.41 14.28
N ILE A 472 -0.32 14.57 14.00
CA ILE A 472 -0.39 13.13 14.26
C ILE A 472 -0.25 12.90 15.78
N PRO A 473 -1.09 12.05 16.40
CA PRO A 473 -0.97 11.77 17.84
C PRO A 473 0.41 11.18 18.19
N GLU A 474 1.17 11.92 19.00
CA GLU A 474 2.54 11.55 19.44
C GLU A 474 2.60 10.11 20.00
N ASN A 475 1.56 9.72 20.74
CA ASN A 475 1.46 8.38 21.34
C ASN A 475 1.46 7.25 20.31
N MET A 476 0.84 7.44 19.14
CA MET A 476 0.78 6.40 18.10
C MET A 476 2.14 6.21 17.43
N ILE A 477 2.80 7.31 17.05
CA ILE A 477 4.15 7.29 16.49
C ILE A 477 5.13 6.67 17.49
N PHE A 478 5.05 7.07 18.76
CA PHE A 478 5.89 6.54 19.81
C PHE A 478 5.74 5.01 19.96
N LEU A 479 4.50 4.49 19.90
CA LEU A 479 4.23 3.06 19.95
C LEU A 479 4.80 2.30 18.75
N GLU A 480 4.66 2.83 17.54
CA GLU A 480 5.17 2.23 16.31
C GLU A 480 6.70 2.17 16.32
N ILE A 481 7.36 3.29 16.62
CA ILE A 481 8.82 3.37 16.71
C ILE A 481 9.33 2.43 17.81
N THR A 482 8.72 2.46 19.00
CA THR A 482 9.10 1.57 20.11
C THR A 482 8.98 0.10 19.70
N SER A 483 7.94 -0.23 18.95
CA SER A 483 7.72 -1.57 18.41
C SER A 483 8.88 -2.05 17.55
N ASP A 484 9.36 -1.22 16.63
CA ASP A 484 10.49 -1.54 15.74
C ASP A 484 11.83 -1.56 16.46
N VAL A 485 12.07 -0.61 17.39
CA VAL A 485 13.26 -0.62 18.24
C VAL A 485 13.35 -1.90 19.07
N ASN A 486 12.22 -2.36 19.63
CA ASN A 486 12.20 -3.65 20.33
C ASN A 486 12.51 -4.84 19.39
N ILE A 487 12.11 -4.80 18.11
CA ILE A 487 12.49 -5.83 17.12
C ILE A 487 14.00 -5.81 16.89
N MET A 488 14.59 -4.62 16.74
CA MET A 488 16.03 -4.47 16.56
C MET A 488 16.81 -5.03 17.74
N LEU A 489 16.47 -4.63 18.97
CA LEU A 489 17.10 -5.15 20.19
C LEU A 489 16.90 -6.66 20.34
N LYS A 490 15.72 -7.20 19.98
CA LYS A 490 15.47 -8.65 19.96
C LYS A 490 16.42 -9.35 18.99
N CYS A 491 16.68 -8.77 17.82
CA CYS A 491 17.60 -9.35 16.87
C CYS A 491 19.05 -9.25 17.36
N LEU A 492 19.45 -8.15 18.00
CA LEU A 492 20.79 -7.98 18.58
C LEU A 492 21.14 -9.11 19.55
N THR A 493 20.20 -9.51 20.42
CA THR A 493 20.42 -10.65 21.34
C THR A 493 20.75 -11.98 20.65
N TYR A 494 20.49 -12.12 19.35
CA TYR A 494 20.85 -13.31 18.59
C TYR A 494 22.28 -13.26 18.04
N TYR A 495 22.81 -12.07 17.81
CA TYR A 495 24.18 -11.83 17.36
C TYR A 495 25.15 -11.81 18.55
N GLU A 496 24.71 -11.28 19.69
CA GLU A 496 25.49 -11.28 20.92
C GLU A 496 25.81 -12.71 21.37
N THR A 497 27.06 -12.95 21.74
CA THR A 497 27.55 -14.24 22.25
C THR A 497 27.71 -14.25 23.77
N ASP A 498 28.00 -13.09 24.38
CA ASP A 498 28.07 -12.94 25.81
C ASP A 498 26.68 -12.96 26.44
N ARG A 499 26.48 -13.87 27.39
CA ARG A 499 25.21 -14.04 28.08
C ARG A 499 24.86 -12.84 28.96
N SER A 500 25.86 -12.20 29.56
CA SER A 500 25.66 -11.02 30.39
C SER A 500 25.09 -9.86 29.56
N GLU A 501 25.66 -9.60 28.38
CA GLU A 501 25.16 -8.58 27.47
C GLU A 501 23.77 -8.94 26.90
N GLN A 502 23.49 -10.21 26.57
CA GLN A 502 22.13 -10.63 26.18
C GLN A 502 21.09 -10.33 27.27
N ILE A 503 21.42 -10.57 28.54
CA ILE A 503 20.56 -10.27 29.69
C ILE A 503 20.30 -8.76 29.79
N LYS A 504 21.35 -7.95 29.65
CA LYS A 504 21.26 -6.49 29.65
C LYS A 504 20.37 -5.97 28.52
N ILE A 505 20.51 -6.47 27.31
CA ILE A 505 19.65 -6.12 26.17
C ILE A 505 18.19 -6.55 26.45
N HIS A 506 17.97 -7.72 27.05
CA HIS A 506 16.62 -8.14 27.44
C HIS A 506 15.98 -7.22 28.49
N ARG A 507 16.76 -6.70 29.45
CA ARG A 507 16.28 -5.67 30.40
C ARG A 507 15.93 -4.37 29.70
N GLN A 508 16.80 -3.86 28.83
CA GLN A 508 16.52 -2.65 28.03
C GLN A 508 15.22 -2.78 27.22
N ARG A 509 14.95 -3.96 26.64
CA ARG A 509 13.71 -4.24 25.92
C ARG A 509 12.48 -4.17 26.82
N ILE A 510 12.57 -4.69 28.04
CA ILE A 510 11.50 -4.62 29.03
C ILE A 510 11.23 -3.16 29.38
N ASP A 511 12.27 -2.42 29.76
CA ASP A 511 12.16 -1.01 30.15
C ASP A 511 11.49 -0.16 29.05
N LEU A 512 11.93 -0.35 27.80
CA LEU A 512 11.36 0.31 26.63
C LEU A 512 9.85 0.01 26.49
N LEU A 513 9.46 -1.26 26.58
CA LEU A 513 8.07 -1.69 26.41
C LEU A 513 7.17 -1.30 27.59
N GLU A 514 7.72 -1.26 28.81
CA GLU A 514 7.00 -0.76 29.99
C GLU A 514 6.73 0.74 29.89
N ASN A 515 7.72 1.51 29.42
CA ASN A 515 7.57 2.95 29.20
C ASN A 515 6.51 3.22 28.12
N ALA A 516 6.52 2.45 27.03
CA ALA A 516 5.45 2.46 26.03
C ALA A 516 4.08 2.16 26.63
N GLY A 517 3.97 1.12 27.47
CA GLY A 517 2.71 0.80 28.16
C GLY A 517 2.22 1.93 29.09
N LYS A 518 3.14 2.62 29.79
CA LYS A 518 2.80 3.73 30.71
C LYS A 518 2.31 4.97 29.97
N ALA A 519 2.88 5.30 28.81
CA ALA A 519 2.47 6.44 28.00
C ALA A 519 1.02 6.30 27.47
N CYS A 520 0.52 5.06 27.40
CA CYS A 520 -0.76 4.72 26.80
C CYS A 520 -1.97 4.72 27.76
N LYS A 521 -1.95 5.51 28.84
CA LYS A 521 -3.03 5.46 29.85
C LYS A 521 -4.36 6.08 29.42
N ALA A 522 -4.40 6.81 28.30
CA ALA A 522 -5.57 7.55 27.81
C ALA A 522 -5.94 7.23 26.36
N LEU A 523 -5.95 5.95 25.98
CA LEU A 523 -6.28 5.54 24.60
C LEU A 523 -7.79 5.62 24.35
N THR A 524 -8.15 6.30 23.27
CA THR A 524 -9.54 6.59 22.89
C THR A 524 -9.95 5.88 21.60
N THR A 525 -8.98 5.46 20.77
CA THR A 525 -9.26 4.84 19.48
C THR A 525 -9.00 3.33 19.47
N LYS A 526 -9.69 2.60 18.57
CA LYS A 526 -9.50 1.16 18.38
C LYS A 526 -8.05 0.80 17.97
N GLN A 527 -7.41 1.63 17.17
CA GLN A 527 -6.04 1.41 16.70
C GLN A 527 -5.04 1.51 17.85
N GLU A 528 -5.16 2.55 18.67
CA GLU A 528 -4.40 2.74 19.90
C GLU A 528 -4.52 1.54 20.84
N MET A 529 -5.75 1.04 21.06
CA MET A 529 -5.99 -0.13 21.91
C MET A 529 -5.33 -1.41 21.36
N ASN A 530 -5.34 -1.59 20.04
CA ASN A 530 -4.66 -2.72 19.40
C ASN A 530 -3.14 -2.63 19.55
N ALA A 531 -2.56 -1.45 19.33
CA ALA A 531 -1.14 -1.17 19.49
C ALA A 531 -0.70 -1.42 20.95
N PHE A 532 -1.50 -0.98 21.92
CA PHE A 532 -1.30 -1.24 23.34
C PHE A 532 -1.34 -2.73 23.70
N ALA A 533 -2.35 -3.45 23.23
CA ALA A 533 -2.46 -4.89 23.45
C ALA A 533 -1.23 -5.64 22.87
N LEU A 534 -0.73 -5.19 21.71
CA LEU A 534 0.47 -5.71 21.08
C LEU A 534 1.74 -5.44 21.90
N THR A 535 1.88 -4.24 22.47
CA THR A 535 2.98 -3.90 23.37
C THR A 535 3.03 -4.85 24.56
N HIS A 536 1.88 -5.17 25.17
CA HIS A 536 1.83 -6.12 26.29
C HIS A 536 2.18 -7.57 25.89
N ILE A 537 1.81 -8.03 24.68
CA ILE A 537 2.28 -9.33 24.19
C ILE A 537 3.82 -9.33 24.06
N ARG A 538 4.39 -8.27 23.48
CA ARG A 538 5.84 -8.15 23.31
C ARG A 538 6.56 -8.11 24.65
N LEU A 539 5.97 -7.43 25.63
CA LEU A 539 6.49 -7.37 26.99
C LEU A 539 6.50 -8.76 27.65
N MET A 540 5.42 -9.54 27.50
CA MET A 540 5.39 -10.94 27.95
C MET A 540 6.48 -11.79 27.28
N LEU A 541 6.73 -11.61 25.99
CA LEU A 541 7.78 -12.33 25.27
C LEU A 541 9.19 -11.90 25.74
N ALA A 542 9.40 -10.61 26.01
CA ALA A 542 10.65 -10.12 26.58
C ALA A 542 10.89 -10.70 27.98
N TYR A 543 9.87 -10.73 28.83
CA TYR A 543 9.92 -11.39 30.13
C TYR A 543 10.28 -12.87 30.03
N SER A 544 9.64 -13.61 29.12
CA SER A 544 9.97 -15.03 28.91
C SER A 544 11.42 -15.22 28.48
N ASN A 545 11.95 -14.36 27.59
CA ASN A 545 13.33 -14.50 27.12
C ASN A 545 14.34 -14.19 28.23
N LEU A 546 14.07 -13.17 29.05
CA LEU A 546 14.92 -12.85 30.20
C LEU A 546 14.90 -13.98 31.24
N LEU A 547 13.71 -14.54 31.54
CA LEU A 547 13.56 -15.68 32.43
C LEU A 547 14.32 -16.91 31.94
N ASP A 548 14.20 -17.24 30.65
CA ASP A 548 14.95 -18.34 30.04
C ASP A 548 16.47 -18.10 30.20
N SER A 549 16.91 -16.84 30.06
CA SER A 549 18.32 -16.45 30.19
C SER A 549 18.88 -16.55 31.61
N LEU A 550 18.17 -16.00 32.59
CA LEU A 550 18.54 -16.09 34.00
C LEU A 550 18.50 -17.54 34.51
N THR A 551 17.56 -18.35 34.02
CA THR A 551 17.44 -19.76 34.42
C THR A 551 18.60 -20.59 33.88
N GLU A 552 19.07 -20.33 32.66
CA GLU A 552 20.25 -20.99 32.11
C GLU A 552 21.53 -20.58 32.84
N GLU A 553 21.70 -19.29 33.13
CA GLU A 553 22.84 -18.78 33.90
C GLU A 553 22.92 -19.41 35.30
N MET A 554 21.77 -19.60 35.97
CA MET A 554 21.73 -20.30 37.26
C MET A 554 22.23 -21.74 37.18
N LYS A 555 21.99 -22.43 36.06
CA LYS A 555 22.46 -23.81 35.85
C LYS A 555 23.97 -23.87 35.64
N THR A 556 24.58 -22.84 35.04
CA THR A 556 26.00 -22.83 34.73
C THR A 556 26.86 -22.28 35.88
N ASN A 557 26.37 -21.28 36.62
CA ASN A 557 27.22 -20.48 37.51
C ASN A 557 26.95 -20.67 39.01
N ASN A 558 26.05 -21.57 39.41
CA ASN A 558 25.68 -21.81 40.83
C ASN A 558 25.29 -20.54 41.62
N THR A 559 24.93 -19.44 40.94
CA THR A 559 24.61 -18.10 41.49
C THR A 559 23.17 -17.96 42.02
N SER A 560 22.54 -19.09 42.38
CA SER A 560 21.11 -19.31 42.66
C SER A 560 20.42 -18.31 43.60
N ILE A 561 21.12 -17.77 44.60
CA ILE A 561 20.47 -17.01 45.69
C ILE A 561 20.16 -15.55 45.29
N LYS A 562 21.01 -14.89 44.50
CA LYS A 562 20.84 -13.45 44.17
C LYS A 562 19.79 -13.19 43.09
N THR A 563 19.51 -14.17 42.24
CA THR A 563 18.66 -14.02 41.04
C THR A 563 17.22 -14.50 41.24
N MET A 564 16.93 -15.27 42.30
CA MET A 564 15.58 -15.76 42.63
C MET A 564 14.55 -14.65 42.90
N PRO A 565 14.88 -13.52 43.58
CA PRO A 565 13.93 -12.41 43.75
C PRO A 565 13.55 -11.75 42.42
N GLU A 566 14.51 -11.61 41.50
CA GLU A 566 14.27 -11.06 40.16
C GLU A 566 13.33 -11.97 39.36
N ILE A 567 13.56 -13.29 39.37
CA ILE A 567 12.65 -14.26 38.73
C ILE A 567 11.21 -14.11 39.25
N LYS A 568 11.02 -14.04 40.57
CA LYS A 568 9.67 -13.91 41.16
C LYS A 568 8.98 -12.63 40.68
N ARG A 569 9.72 -11.52 40.60
CA ARG A 569 9.20 -10.24 40.07
C ARG A 569 8.80 -10.37 38.60
N LEU A 570 9.65 -10.95 37.76
CA LEU A 570 9.38 -11.14 36.32
C LEU A 570 8.15 -12.03 36.07
N VAL A 571 7.99 -13.10 36.84
CA VAL A 571 6.81 -13.99 36.74
C VAL A 571 5.53 -13.23 37.10
N SER A 572 5.55 -12.41 38.15
CA SER A 572 4.42 -11.57 38.54
C SER A 572 4.10 -10.52 37.46
N ALA A 573 5.11 -9.81 36.95
CA ALA A 573 4.96 -8.79 35.91
C ALA A 573 4.41 -9.36 34.60
N MET A 574 4.86 -10.55 34.21
CA MET A 574 4.32 -11.30 33.07
C MET A 574 2.84 -11.68 33.28
N GLY A 575 2.47 -12.06 34.51
CA GLY A 575 1.07 -12.31 34.90
C GLY A 575 0.18 -11.08 34.74
N ASN A 576 0.64 -9.93 35.21
CA ASN A 576 -0.08 -8.65 35.06
C ASN A 576 -0.23 -8.26 33.59
N SER A 577 0.85 -8.35 32.81
CA SER A 577 0.82 -8.05 31.36
C SER A 577 -0.17 -8.94 30.61
N LYS A 578 -0.29 -10.21 30.98
CA LYS A 578 -1.29 -11.14 30.43
C LYS A 578 -2.73 -10.69 30.73
N GLN A 579 -3.00 -10.25 31.96
CA GLN A 579 -4.33 -9.76 32.33
C GLN A 579 -4.72 -8.51 31.52
N ILE A 580 -3.79 -7.57 31.38
CA ILE A 580 -4.00 -6.34 30.59
C ILE A 580 -4.28 -6.68 29.12
N PHE A 581 -3.49 -7.59 28.53
CA PHE A 581 -3.72 -8.05 27.16
C PHE A 581 -5.12 -8.66 26.97
N ILE A 582 -5.57 -9.53 27.88
CA ILE A 582 -6.90 -10.13 27.84
C ILE A 582 -7.99 -9.07 27.96
N ALA A 583 -7.82 -8.08 28.82
CA ALA A 583 -8.76 -6.97 28.96
C ALA A 583 -8.85 -6.13 27.67
N GLY A 584 -7.71 -5.79 27.05
CA GLY A 584 -7.66 -5.07 25.77
C GLY A 584 -8.34 -5.83 24.62
N LEU A 585 -8.13 -7.15 24.53
CA LEU A 585 -8.83 -8.00 23.55
C LEU A 585 -10.35 -7.99 23.78
N LYS A 586 -10.81 -8.16 25.02
CA LYS A 586 -12.23 -8.13 25.35
C LYS A 586 -12.87 -6.79 24.98
N ALA A 587 -12.19 -5.68 25.25
CA ALA A 587 -12.66 -4.36 24.87
C ALA A 587 -12.75 -4.18 23.35
N THR A 588 -11.74 -4.66 22.61
CA THR A 588 -11.72 -4.64 21.15
C THR A 588 -12.86 -5.47 20.55
N LEU A 589 -13.11 -6.66 21.09
CA LEU A 589 -14.22 -7.53 20.66
C LEU A 589 -15.59 -6.89 20.94
N LYS A 590 -15.74 -6.21 22.08
CA LYS A 590 -16.96 -5.46 22.43
C LYS A 590 -17.22 -4.32 21.44
N ILE A 591 -16.19 -3.56 21.05
CA ILE A 591 -16.28 -2.50 20.04
C ILE A 591 -16.67 -3.07 18.67
N LEU A 592 -16.18 -4.27 18.33
CA LEU A 592 -16.44 -4.93 17.06
C LEU A 592 -17.83 -5.57 16.95
N ASN A 593 -18.62 -5.58 18.04
CA ASN A 593 -19.93 -6.24 18.12
C ASN A 593 -19.88 -7.73 17.70
N ILE A 594 -18.70 -8.37 17.84
CA ILE A 594 -18.49 -9.79 17.61
C ILE A 594 -18.85 -10.48 18.92
N LYS A 595 -19.93 -11.30 18.91
CA LYS A 595 -20.29 -12.10 20.09
C LYS A 595 -19.12 -13.03 20.45
N SER A 596 -18.82 -13.03 21.75
CA SER A 596 -17.65 -13.63 22.41
C SER A 596 -17.31 -15.06 22.01
#